data_AF-A0A3L7X3M7-F1
#
_entry.id   AF-A0A3L7X3M7-F1
#
_cell.length_a   1.000
_cell.length_b   1.000
_cell.length_c   1.000
_cell.angle_alpha   90.00
_cell.angle_beta   90.00
_cell.angle_gamma   90.00
#
_symmetry.space_group_name_H-M   'P 1'
#
loop_
_entity.id
_entity.type
_entity.pdbx_description
1 polymer ?
#
loop_
_entity_poly.entity_id
_entity_poly.type
_entity_poly.pdbx_seq_one_letter_code
_entity_poly.pdbx_strand_id
1 'polypeptide(L)'
;MNDDVIEEHPKHRQSLLRRAAYLVPAAVVTMGGFLWALTWLPQSIIGVFFMGIIAIPLSLEALGVVRDLTAQPVTTEGHIERMWTKSRFAFLGKVTYVLVEKKLFELSPVAGMELRLGDDVRIEHWPHSHALVRITRVASSKLR
;
A
#
# COMPACT_ATOMS: atom_id res chain seq x y z
N MET A 1 -9.74 27.61 5.33
CA MET A 1 -9.30 26.40 6.04
C MET A 1 -7.91 26.09 5.54
N ASN A 2 -6.89 26.29 6.38
CA ASN A 2 -5.53 25.84 6.05
C ASN A 2 -5.48 24.35 6.38
N ASP A 3 -5.64 23.51 5.36
CA ASP A 3 -5.33 22.09 5.47
C ASP A 3 -3.81 21.98 5.59
N ASP A 4 -3.34 21.43 6.71
CA ASP A 4 -1.91 21.29 6.99
C ASP A 4 -1.39 20.06 6.23
N VAL A 5 -0.54 20.29 5.23
CA VAL A 5 -0.02 19.23 4.36
C VAL A 5 1.14 18.55 5.06
N ILE A 6 0.89 17.34 5.54
CA ILE A 6 1.88 16.56 6.30
C ILE A 6 2.84 15.85 5.35
N GLU A 7 2.31 15.21 4.30
CA GLU A 7 3.12 14.52 3.30
C GLU A 7 2.48 14.59 1.92
N GLU A 8 3.30 14.90 0.93
CA GLU A 8 2.92 14.89 -0.47
C GLU A 8 3.96 14.13 -1.29
N HIS A 9 3.51 13.22 -2.14
CA HIS A 9 4.34 12.50 -3.08
C HIS A 9 4.12 13.04 -4.49
N PRO A 10 4.81 14.12 -4.91
CA PRO A 10 4.57 14.77 -6.21
C PRO A 10 4.86 13.86 -7.41
N LYS A 11 5.64 12.78 -7.21
CA LYS A 11 5.97 11.77 -8.22
C LYS A 11 5.22 10.45 -8.02
N HIS A 12 4.02 10.50 -7.44
CA HIS A 12 3.18 9.32 -7.15
C HIS A 12 2.89 8.45 -8.40
N ARG A 13 2.72 9.04 -9.59
CA ARG A 13 2.58 8.26 -10.84
C ARG A 13 3.87 7.55 -11.25
N GLN A 14 5.03 8.19 -11.05
CA GLN A 14 6.32 7.59 -11.40
C GLN A 14 6.68 6.47 -10.42
N SER A 15 6.37 6.61 -9.13
CA SER A 15 6.56 5.54 -8.15
C SER A 15 5.64 4.35 -8.44
N LEU A 16 4.38 4.58 -8.82
CA LEU A 16 3.50 3.52 -9.31
C LEU A 16 4.03 2.82 -10.55
N LEU A 17 4.51 3.57 -11.55
CA LEU A 17 5.08 2.97 -12.77
C LEU A 17 6.30 2.11 -12.46
N ARG A 18 7.20 2.59 -11.58
CA ARG A 18 8.33 1.78 -11.11
C ARG A 18 7.87 0.52 -10.40
N ARG A 19 6.84 0.64 -9.55
CA ARG A 19 6.22 -0.50 -8.86
C ARG A 19 5.64 -1.51 -9.82
N ALA A 20 4.91 -1.05 -10.83
CA ALA A 20 4.40 -1.91 -11.90
C ALA A 20 5.53 -2.60 -12.67
N ALA A 21 6.61 -1.87 -12.98
CA ALA A 21 7.71 -2.37 -13.80
C ALA A 21 8.44 -3.58 -13.19
N TYR A 22 8.58 -3.66 -11.87
CA TYR A 22 9.16 -4.86 -11.23
C TYR A 22 8.10 -5.88 -10.78
N LEU A 23 6.93 -5.42 -10.32
CA LEU A 23 5.94 -6.30 -9.70
C LEU A 23 5.18 -7.14 -10.74
N VAL A 24 4.86 -6.57 -11.90
CA VAL A 24 4.17 -7.27 -12.99
C VAL A 24 5.00 -8.44 -13.55
N PRO A 25 6.25 -8.27 -13.98
CA PRO A 25 7.03 -9.40 -14.47
C PRO A 25 7.28 -10.45 -13.37
N ALA A 26 7.51 -10.02 -12.12
CA ALA A 26 7.65 -10.96 -11.01
C ALA A 26 6.37 -11.79 -10.78
N ALA A 27 5.18 -11.17 -10.84
CA ALA A 27 3.90 -11.85 -10.76
C ALA A 27 3.69 -12.83 -11.92
N VAL A 28 4.02 -12.44 -13.15
CA VAL A 28 3.90 -13.32 -14.33
C VAL A 28 4.80 -14.55 -14.19
N VAL A 29 6.06 -14.37 -13.77
CA VAL A 29 7.02 -15.47 -13.60
C VAL A 29 6.57 -16.42 -12.48
N THR A 30 6.18 -15.87 -11.33
CA THR A 30 5.75 -16.69 -10.18
C THR A 30 4.42 -17.40 -10.42
N MET A 31 3.43 -16.73 -11.02
CA MET A 31 2.15 -17.34 -11.40
C MET A 31 2.35 -18.40 -12.50
N GLY A 32 3.18 -18.12 -13.50
CA GLY A 32 3.53 -19.10 -14.53
C GLY A 32 4.18 -20.35 -13.93
N GLY A 33 5.13 -20.18 -13.01
CA GLY A 33 5.74 -21.27 -12.26
C GLY A 33 4.74 -22.05 -11.41
N PHE A 34 3.79 -21.37 -10.77
CA PHE A 34 2.72 -22.01 -10.00
C PHE A 34 1.79 -22.86 -10.88
N LEU A 35 1.34 -22.34 -12.02
CA LEU A 35 0.51 -23.08 -12.97
C LEU A 35 1.26 -24.28 -13.59
N TRP A 36 2.55 -24.11 -13.86
CA TRP A 36 3.41 -25.20 -14.32
C TRP A 36 3.56 -26.28 -13.24
N ALA A 37 3.77 -25.89 -11.98
CA ALA A 37 3.87 -26.82 -10.86
C ALA A 37 2.57 -27.61 -10.65
N LEU A 38 1.40 -26.96 -10.82
CA LEU A 38 0.09 -27.61 -10.74
C LEU A 38 -0.10 -28.69 -11.81
N THR A 39 0.45 -28.48 -13.01
CA THR A 39 0.26 -29.39 -14.15
C THR A 39 1.27 -30.53 -14.18
N TRP A 40 2.54 -30.27 -13.85
CA TRP A 40 3.62 -31.25 -13.98
C TRP A 40 4.05 -31.90 -12.67
N LEU A 41 3.76 -31.29 -11.52
CA LEU A 41 4.19 -31.77 -10.19
C LEU A 41 3.01 -31.87 -9.20
N PRO A 42 1.84 -32.44 -9.57
CA PRO A 42 0.67 -32.46 -8.69
C PRO A 42 0.89 -33.26 -7.39
N GLN A 43 1.85 -34.20 -7.39
CA GLN A 43 2.19 -35.00 -6.21
C GLN A 43 3.01 -34.22 -5.18
N SER A 44 3.63 -33.10 -5.58
CA SER A 44 4.41 -32.23 -4.69
C SER A 44 3.52 -31.20 -4.01
N ILE A 45 2.54 -31.68 -3.22
CA ILE A 45 1.54 -30.86 -2.51
C ILE A 45 2.21 -29.72 -1.73
N ILE A 46 3.30 -30.02 -1.02
CA ILE A 46 4.05 -29.05 -0.22
C ILE A 46 4.63 -27.94 -1.12
N GLY A 47 5.27 -28.30 -2.23
CA GLY A 47 5.89 -27.33 -3.15
C GLY A 47 4.86 -26.43 -3.83
N VAL A 48 3.75 -27.01 -4.28
CA VAL A 48 2.62 -26.26 -4.88
C VAL A 48 2.01 -25.31 -3.85
N PHE A 49 1.85 -25.74 -2.60
CA PHE A 49 1.31 -24.92 -1.53
C PHE A 49 2.20 -23.69 -1.25
N PHE A 50 3.51 -23.87 -1.09
CA PHE A 50 4.45 -22.76 -0.89
C PHE A 50 4.49 -21.82 -2.09
N MET A 51 4.48 -22.34 -3.31
CA MET A 51 4.39 -21.50 -4.51
C MET A 51 3.08 -20.72 -4.56
N GLY A 52 1.95 -21.33 -4.18
CA GLY A 52 0.66 -20.64 -4.12
C GLY A 52 0.64 -19.48 -3.12
N ILE A 53 1.22 -19.68 -1.93
CA ILE A 53 1.35 -18.63 -0.90
C ILE A 53 2.14 -17.41 -1.41
N ILE A 54 3.09 -17.61 -2.32
CA ILE A 54 3.90 -16.52 -2.87
C ILE A 54 3.24 -15.93 -4.12
N ALA A 55 2.82 -16.78 -5.06
CA ALA A 55 2.31 -16.37 -6.35
C ALA A 55 0.97 -15.62 -6.24
N ILE A 56 0.06 -16.07 -5.36
CA ILE A 56 -1.28 -15.48 -5.25
C ILE A 56 -1.21 -14.04 -4.72
N PRO A 57 -0.62 -13.74 -3.54
CA PRO A 57 -0.56 -12.37 -3.04
C PRO A 57 0.21 -11.44 -3.97
N LEU A 58 1.32 -11.91 -4.54
CA LEU A 58 2.12 -11.11 -5.46
C LEU A 58 1.31 -10.74 -6.72
N SER A 59 0.51 -11.67 -7.23
CA SER A 59 -0.37 -11.42 -8.38
C SER A 59 -1.51 -10.47 -8.06
N LEU A 60 -2.12 -10.61 -6.87
CA LEU A 60 -3.15 -9.66 -6.42
C LEU A 60 -2.58 -8.25 -6.28
N GLU A 61 -1.37 -8.11 -5.73
CA GLU A 61 -0.70 -6.82 -5.62
C GLU A 61 -0.37 -6.23 -7.01
N ALA A 62 0.15 -7.05 -7.93
CA ALA A 62 0.43 -6.64 -9.31
C ALA A 62 -0.84 -6.16 -10.03
N LEU A 63 -1.96 -6.89 -9.89
CA LEU A 63 -3.24 -6.48 -10.45
C LEU A 63 -3.74 -5.17 -9.86
N GLY A 64 -3.58 -4.95 -8.56
CA GLY A 64 -3.92 -3.69 -7.90
C GLY A 64 -3.14 -2.51 -8.50
N VAL A 65 -1.83 -2.67 -8.67
CA VAL A 65 -0.97 -1.63 -9.26
C VAL A 65 -1.33 -1.36 -10.73
N VAL A 66 -1.59 -2.41 -11.52
CA VAL A 66 -1.99 -2.26 -12.93
C VAL A 66 -3.33 -1.54 -13.05
N ARG A 67 -4.32 -1.88 -12.21
CA ARG A 67 -5.62 -1.20 -12.17
C ARG A 67 -5.47 0.26 -11.76
N ASP A 68 -4.52 0.57 -10.89
CA ASP A 68 -4.27 1.95 -10.48
C ASP A 68 -3.62 2.79 -11.58
N LEU A 69 -2.90 2.20 -12.55
CA LEU A 69 -2.35 2.96 -13.68
C LEU A 69 -3.44 3.63 -14.53
N THR A 70 -4.63 3.04 -14.61
CA THR A 70 -5.78 3.58 -15.35
C THR A 70 -6.78 4.31 -14.48
N ALA A 71 -6.68 4.19 -13.15
CA ALA A 71 -7.57 4.85 -12.20
C ALA A 71 -7.16 6.31 -11.94
N GLN A 72 -7.93 6.97 -11.09
CA GLN A 72 -7.58 8.27 -10.51
C GLN A 72 -7.48 8.13 -8.99
N PRO A 73 -6.65 8.96 -8.32
CA PRO A 73 -6.58 9.00 -6.86
C PRO A 73 -7.95 9.29 -6.25
N VAL A 74 -8.26 8.60 -5.15
CA VAL A 74 -9.47 8.78 -4.38
C VAL A 74 -9.13 9.35 -3.00
N THR A 75 -10.03 10.18 -2.48
CA THR A 75 -9.87 10.77 -1.16
C THR A 75 -10.67 9.96 -0.14
N THR A 76 -10.02 9.57 0.96
CA THR A 76 -10.68 8.99 2.14
C THR A 76 -10.45 9.93 3.31
N GLU A 77 -11.53 10.32 3.98
CA GLU A 77 -11.49 11.12 5.21
C GLU A 77 -11.88 10.25 6.38
N GLY A 78 -11.20 10.42 7.51
CA GLY A 78 -11.51 9.69 8.74
C GLY A 78 -10.50 9.97 9.83
N HIS A 79 -10.72 9.35 10.99
CA HIS A 79 -9.81 9.46 12.12
C HIS A 79 -8.79 8.30 12.11
N ILE A 80 -7.62 8.54 12.67
CA ILE A 80 -6.60 7.50 12.84
C ILE A 80 -7.04 6.53 13.95
N GLU A 81 -7.52 5.35 13.55
CA GLU A 81 -7.95 4.29 14.46
C GLU A 81 -6.76 3.60 15.14
N ARG A 82 -5.69 3.33 14.37
CA ARG A 82 -4.48 2.65 14.82
C ARG A 82 -3.25 3.18 14.11
N MET A 83 -2.13 3.13 14.81
CA MET A 83 -0.84 3.58 14.30
C MET A 83 0.28 2.70 14.84
N TRP A 84 1.20 2.27 13.99
CA TRP A 84 2.38 1.53 14.41
C TRP A 84 3.57 1.82 13.48
N THR A 85 4.77 1.77 14.04
CA THR A 85 6.01 1.95 13.28
C THR A 85 6.70 0.60 13.13
N LYS A 86 7.10 0.27 11.91
CA LYS A 86 7.86 -0.95 11.60
C LYS A 86 9.18 -0.56 10.94
N SER A 87 10.28 -1.18 11.38
CA SER A 87 11.55 -1.07 10.68
C SER A 87 11.49 -1.85 9.37
N ARG A 88 11.97 -1.27 8.27
CA ARG A 88 12.21 -2.03 7.03
C ARG A 88 13.42 -2.97 7.21
N PHE A 89 13.50 -3.97 6.34
CA PHE A 89 14.53 -5.02 6.37
C PHE A 89 15.93 -4.45 6.68
N ALA A 90 16.62 -5.09 7.64
CA ALA A 90 18.03 -4.89 7.95
C ALA A 90 18.49 -3.41 7.96
N PHE A 91 17.95 -2.60 8.87
CA PHE A 91 18.41 -1.24 9.21
C PHE A 91 18.16 -0.12 8.17
N LEU A 92 17.58 -0.42 7.00
CA LEU A 92 17.32 0.57 5.93
C LEU A 92 15.97 1.30 6.08
N GLY A 93 15.83 2.05 7.17
CA GLY A 93 14.74 3.01 7.37
C GLY A 93 13.56 2.49 8.19
N LYS A 94 12.83 3.42 8.80
CA LYS A 94 11.56 3.16 9.48
C LYS A 94 10.42 3.44 8.51
N VAL A 95 9.27 2.85 8.76
CA VAL A 95 8.02 3.16 8.06
C VAL A 95 6.90 3.19 9.10
N THR A 96 5.98 4.13 8.94
CA THR A 96 4.84 4.26 9.83
C THR A 96 3.59 3.81 9.10
N TYR A 97 2.82 2.93 9.74
CA TYR A 97 1.54 2.47 9.23
C TYR A 97 0.42 3.12 10.03
N VAL A 98 -0.60 3.60 9.32
CA VAL A 98 -1.83 4.13 9.93
C VAL A 98 -3.05 3.42 9.37
N LEU A 99 -4.01 3.15 10.24
CA LEU A 99 -5.32 2.61 9.89
C LEU A 99 -6.35 3.74 9.96
N VAL A 100 -7.03 4.00 8.84
CA VAL A 100 -8.08 5.01 8.72
C VAL A 100 -9.23 4.40 7.94
N GLU A 101 -10.45 4.42 8.49
CA GLU A 101 -11.65 3.84 7.87
C GLU A 101 -11.43 2.39 7.39
N LYS A 102 -10.84 1.55 8.27
CA LYS A 102 -10.45 0.16 7.99
C LYS A 102 -9.46 -0.04 6.83
N LYS A 103 -8.86 1.02 6.29
CA LYS A 103 -7.82 0.97 5.25
C LYS A 103 -6.45 1.25 5.85
N LEU A 104 -5.45 0.49 5.40
CA LEU A 104 -4.07 0.61 5.85
C LEU A 104 -3.28 1.50 4.89
N PHE A 105 -2.58 2.49 5.43
CA PHE A 105 -1.71 3.39 4.67
C PHE A 105 -0.28 3.36 5.22
N GLU A 106 0.69 3.44 4.32
CA GLU A 106 2.11 3.56 4.62
C GLU A 106 2.53 5.03 4.51
N LEU A 107 3.13 5.55 5.57
CA LEU A 107 3.61 6.92 5.71
C LEU A 107 5.13 6.93 5.91
N SER A 108 5.75 8.04 5.53
CA SER A 108 7.12 8.28 5.95
C SER A 108 7.23 8.37 7.48
N PRO A 109 8.40 8.07 8.06
CA PRO A 109 8.64 8.27 9.48
C PRO A 109 8.39 9.69 9.96
N VAL A 110 8.71 10.68 9.11
CA VAL A 110 8.56 12.10 9.44
C VAL A 110 7.08 12.47 9.55
N ALA A 111 6.28 12.12 8.55
CA ALA A 111 4.82 12.30 8.59
C ALA A 111 4.17 11.54 9.76
N GLY A 112 4.67 10.34 10.05
CA GLY A 112 4.25 9.56 11.21
C GLY A 112 4.62 10.17 12.57
N MET A 113 5.61 11.06 12.65
CA MET A 113 5.92 11.77 13.89
C MET A 113 5.00 12.98 14.12
N GLU A 114 4.46 13.54 13.03
CA GLU A 114 3.58 14.70 13.11
C GLU A 114 2.15 14.31 13.47
N LEU A 115 1.69 13.12 13.07
CA LEU A 115 0.34 12.61 13.32
C LEU A 115 0.20 11.91 14.68
N ARG A 116 -1.00 11.99 15.27
CA ARG A 116 -1.35 11.30 16.51
C ARG A 116 -2.57 10.39 16.32
N LEU A 117 -2.67 9.37 17.17
CA LEU A 117 -3.85 8.50 17.22
C LEU A 117 -5.09 9.35 17.55
N GLY A 118 -6.16 9.18 16.78
CA GLY A 118 -7.38 9.99 16.89
C GLY A 118 -7.38 11.31 16.12
N ASP A 119 -6.29 11.68 15.42
CA ASP A 119 -6.33 12.85 14.54
C ASP A 119 -7.26 12.60 13.34
N ASP A 120 -8.00 13.64 12.95
CA ASP A 120 -8.78 13.66 11.70
C ASP A 120 -7.85 13.94 10.51
N VAL A 121 -7.83 13.02 9.56
CA VAL A 121 -6.97 13.09 8.38
C VAL A 121 -7.77 12.88 7.10
N ARG A 122 -7.35 13.62 6.07
CA ARG A 122 -7.78 13.43 4.69
C ARG A 122 -6.62 12.82 3.93
N ILE A 123 -6.82 11.62 3.41
CA ILE A 123 -5.82 10.83 2.71
C ILE A 123 -6.24 10.68 1.25
N GLU A 124 -5.43 11.20 0.34
CA GLU A 124 -5.52 10.89 -1.08
C GLU A 124 -4.65 9.67 -1.38
N HIS A 125 -5.27 8.64 -1.95
CA HIS A 125 -4.59 7.38 -2.23
C HIS A 125 -5.08 6.76 -3.53
N TRP A 126 -4.31 5.81 -4.06
CA TRP A 126 -4.75 5.01 -5.19
C TRP A 126 -5.75 3.92 -4.76
N PRO A 127 -6.83 3.69 -5.52
CA PRO A 127 -7.98 2.93 -5.02
C PRO A 127 -7.68 1.46 -4.70
N HIS A 128 -6.78 0.79 -5.42
CA HIS A 128 -6.54 -0.64 -5.24
C HIS A 128 -5.23 -0.96 -4.52
N SER A 129 -4.14 -0.27 -4.83
CA SER A 129 -2.83 -0.46 -4.18
C SER A 129 -2.74 0.27 -2.84
N HIS A 130 -3.69 1.15 -2.52
CA HIS A 130 -3.66 2.05 -1.36
C HIS A 130 -2.37 2.86 -1.26
N ALA A 131 -1.68 3.06 -2.38
CA ALA A 131 -0.48 3.86 -2.41
C ALA A 131 -0.82 5.32 -2.10
N LEU A 132 -0.14 5.87 -1.10
CA LEU A 132 -0.35 7.24 -0.64
C LEU A 132 0.06 8.24 -1.72
N VAL A 133 -0.80 9.23 -1.97
CA VAL A 133 -0.51 10.39 -2.82
C VAL A 133 -0.25 11.61 -1.94
N ARG A 134 -1.17 11.87 -1.02
CA ARG A 134 -1.12 13.02 -0.13
C ARG A 134 -1.85 12.73 1.16
N ILE A 135 -1.34 13.24 2.27
CA ILE A 135 -2.04 13.27 3.55
C ILE A 135 -2.07 14.69 4.09
N THR A 136 -3.26 15.12 4.46
CA THR A 136 -3.50 16.42 5.08
C THR A 136 -4.22 16.22 6.39
N ARG A 137 -3.79 16.91 7.44
CA ARG A 137 -4.55 16.96 8.69
C ARG A 137 -5.75 17.88 8.45
N VAL A 138 -6.94 17.37 8.71
CA VAL A 138 -8.14 18.20 8.72
C VAL A 138 -8.12 18.93 10.05
N ALA A 139 -8.03 20.27 10.02
CA ALA A 139 -8.16 21.06 11.23
C ALA A 139 -9.54 20.76 11.81
N SER A 140 -9.57 19.94 12.87
CA SER A 140 -10.80 19.48 13.49
C SER A 140 -11.69 20.68 13.73
N SER A 141 -12.86 20.68 13.09
CA SER A 141 -13.92 21.60 13.40
C SER A 141 -14.31 21.33 14.85
N LYS A 142 -13.67 22.06 15.79
CA LYS A 142 -14.20 22.24 17.13
C LYS A 142 -15.59 22.84 16.95
N LEU A 143 -16.64 22.02 16.96
CA LEU A 143 -18.03 22.40 17.27
C LEU A 143 -18.95 21.17 17.27
N ARG A 144 -18.87 20.33 18.31
CA ARG A 144 -19.93 20.10 19.32
C ARG A 144 -19.77 18.74 20.00
#